data_AF-A0A3S0QQR6-F1
#
_entry.id   AF-A0A3S0QQR6-F1
#
_cell.length_a   1.000
_cell.length_b   1.000
_cell.length_c   1.000
_cell.angle_alpha   90.00
_cell.angle_beta   90.00
_cell.angle_gamma   90.00
#
_symmetry.space_group_name_H-M   'P 1'
#
loop_
_entity.id
_entity.type
_entity.pdbx_description
1 polymer ?
#
loop_
_entity_poly.entity_id
_entity_poly.type
_entity_poly.pdbx_seq_one_letter_code
_entity_poly.pdbx_strand_id
1 'polypeptide(L)'
;MILLFLLLVGCSNDEQPSTTEEQQEAQTEETTTENTEPKKEVEEEVADQENIAQVPPLPTTLKELENLPSGYTKYVSTLEEEGRTLTDELTKHLPDISGNPTTEQLDRYYEAILSVFQQDFVGPEELIEQMKFQSIGNPEIEDPRYQFKENLNVMVILDASGSMKNYEGNETRMDAAKKAITSFVKELPENTNVGLRIYGHKGTGSDSDKALSCSSSELVYPLSTYNAGNFEQALTKVVPSGWTPIGLALNEAQKDLASFKGENNTNIIYLVSDGISTCDDQPVEAAKSLYDSDITPIMNIIGFNVDHAGQKQLQEIATATEGTYQNVSDAQGLQEQLAEANKVAEKWKQWKESQEGWIELYKTNNWLDIFGYHSREFKKWVDERQAVGFTLTYLYQQKDKMSPESHDYLQRKNKEYHTWIEQEYDKLRAELEAMNELSYTDAMKALEEKYLTNTSTP
;
A
#
# COMPACT_ATOMS: atom_id res chain seq x y z
N MET A 1 4.41 50.61 -26.21
CA MET A 1 5.56 51.36 -25.67
C MET A 1 6.09 50.55 -24.49
N ILE A 2 6.97 49.60 -24.78
CA ILE A 2 7.57 48.66 -23.83
C ILE A 2 8.87 49.29 -23.36
N LEU A 3 9.04 49.52 -22.05
CA LEU A 3 10.26 50.06 -21.47
C LEU A 3 11.05 48.91 -20.81
N LEU A 4 12.18 48.60 -21.43
CA LEU A 4 13.16 47.59 -21.06
C LEU A 4 14.18 48.25 -20.11
N PHE A 5 14.43 47.68 -18.93
CA PHE A 5 15.54 48.09 -18.04
C PHE A 5 16.65 47.03 -18.08
N LEU A 6 17.81 47.43 -18.62
CA LEU A 6 19.08 46.71 -18.58
C LEU A 6 19.87 47.17 -17.34
N LEU A 7 20.38 46.23 -16.54
CA LEU A 7 21.38 46.49 -15.50
C LEU A 7 22.69 45.80 -15.90
N LEU A 8 23.77 46.58 -15.84
CA LEU A 8 25.13 46.26 -16.26
C LEU A 8 25.87 45.43 -15.19
N VAL A 9 26.61 44.43 -15.65
CA VAL A 9 27.58 43.62 -14.90
C VAL A 9 28.94 44.33 -14.89
N GLY A 10 29.58 44.44 -13.73
CA GLY A 10 30.96 44.88 -13.57
C GLY A 10 31.82 43.76 -12.97
N CYS A 11 32.83 43.30 -13.72
CA CYS A 11 33.91 42.44 -13.25
C CYS A 11 35.10 43.29 -12.79
N SER A 12 35.80 42.88 -11.73
CA SER A 12 37.17 43.30 -11.45
C SER A 12 37.96 42.09 -10.98
N ASN A 13 39.05 41.85 -11.70
CA ASN A 13 40.05 40.80 -11.50
C ASN A 13 41.36 41.57 -11.26
N ASP A 14 42.16 41.19 -10.27
CA ASP A 14 43.57 41.57 -10.22
C ASP A 14 44.40 40.62 -9.33
N GLU A 15 45.66 40.51 -9.73
CA GLU A 15 46.57 39.36 -9.69
C GLU A 15 47.30 39.08 -8.36
N GLN A 16 47.78 37.83 -8.22
CA GLN A 16 48.82 37.39 -7.26
C GLN A 16 50.20 37.98 -7.57
N PRO A 17 51.14 37.86 -6.61
CA PRO A 17 52.34 37.08 -6.92
C PRO A 17 52.78 36.10 -5.82
N SER A 18 53.46 35.05 -6.26
CA SER A 18 54.11 33.96 -5.49
C SER A 18 55.55 34.30 -5.06
N THR A 19 56.03 33.75 -3.94
CA THR A 19 57.39 33.16 -3.78
C THR A 19 57.54 32.36 -2.47
N THR A 20 58.25 31.23 -2.60
CA THR A 20 58.71 30.16 -1.67
C THR A 20 59.63 30.69 -0.53
N GLU A 21 59.91 30.07 0.64
CA GLU A 21 60.39 28.71 0.95
C GLU A 21 60.47 28.46 2.50
N GLU A 22 60.18 27.20 2.91
CA GLU A 22 60.69 26.31 4.00
C GLU A 22 60.74 26.63 5.54
N GLN A 23 59.94 25.80 6.27
CA GLN A 23 60.19 24.89 7.41
C GLN A 23 60.83 25.33 8.75
N GLN A 24 60.09 25.11 9.87
CA GLN A 24 60.49 24.19 10.95
C GLN A 24 59.33 23.78 11.90
N GLU A 25 59.42 22.55 12.41
CA GLU A 25 58.43 21.72 13.13
C GLU A 25 58.02 22.18 14.54
N ALA A 26 56.81 21.77 14.96
CA ALA A 26 56.60 21.10 16.25
C ALA A 26 55.28 20.30 16.25
N GLN A 27 55.39 19.02 16.59
CA GLN A 27 54.32 18.03 16.74
C GLN A 27 53.34 18.39 17.86
N THR A 28 52.06 18.05 17.67
CA THR A 28 51.24 17.50 18.76
C THR A 28 50.28 16.49 18.15
N GLU A 29 50.40 15.24 18.61
CA GLU A 29 49.59 14.10 18.23
C GLU A 29 48.14 14.26 18.73
N GLU A 30 47.16 14.19 17.83
CA GLU A 30 45.81 13.74 18.16
C GLU A 30 45.55 12.43 17.42
N THR A 31 45.34 11.39 18.22
CA THR A 31 45.05 10.03 17.75
C THR A 31 43.55 9.95 17.44
N THR A 32 43.20 10.03 16.16
CA THR A 32 41.85 9.70 15.68
C THR A 32 41.88 8.26 15.19
N THR A 33 41.41 7.33 16.02
CA THR A 33 41.15 5.95 15.63
C THR A 33 40.01 5.92 14.61
N GLU A 34 40.40 5.65 13.37
CA GLU A 34 39.56 5.22 12.26
C GLU A 34 38.91 3.88 12.62
N ASN A 35 37.62 3.90 12.94
CA ASN A 35 36.81 2.68 13.02
C ASN A 35 35.89 2.67 11.80
N THR A 36 36.29 1.86 10.83
CA THR A 36 35.59 1.54 9.60
C THR A 36 34.24 0.90 9.95
N GLU A 37 33.14 1.60 9.73
CA GLU A 37 31.80 0.99 9.71
C GLU A 37 31.64 0.17 8.43
N PRO A 38 31.23 -1.12 8.52
CA PRO A 38 30.89 -1.88 7.34
C PRO A 38 29.53 -1.39 6.80
N LYS A 39 29.53 -0.89 5.57
CA LYS A 39 28.32 -0.77 4.73
C LYS A 39 27.64 -2.14 4.72
N LYS A 40 26.52 -2.27 5.43
CA LYS A 40 25.58 -3.36 5.23
C LYS A 40 24.79 -3.03 3.98
N GLU A 41 25.07 -3.74 2.90
CA GLU A 41 24.15 -3.91 1.79
C GLU A 41 22.83 -4.44 2.33
N VAL A 42 21.74 -3.77 1.95
CA VAL A 42 20.38 -4.23 2.16
C VAL A 42 20.13 -5.25 1.06
N GLU A 43 20.26 -6.54 1.39
CA GLU A 43 19.80 -7.63 0.53
C GLU A 43 18.26 -7.58 0.52
N GLU A 44 17.68 -6.97 -0.51
CA GLU A 44 16.28 -7.19 -0.89
C GLU A 44 16.21 -8.50 -1.68
N GLU A 45 15.25 -9.37 -1.33
CA GLU A 45 15.07 -10.70 -1.89
C GLU A 45 14.84 -10.65 -3.41
N VAL A 46 15.86 -11.03 -4.18
CA VAL A 46 15.73 -11.41 -5.59
C VAL A 46 15.04 -12.78 -5.60
N ALA A 47 13.81 -12.85 -6.11
CA ALA A 47 13.07 -14.10 -6.24
C ALA A 47 13.90 -15.18 -6.98
N ASP A 48 13.80 -16.43 -6.54
CA ASP A 48 14.50 -17.60 -7.11
C ASP A 48 14.23 -17.77 -8.62
N GLN A 49 15.10 -17.22 -9.48
CA GLN A 49 14.99 -17.20 -10.95
C GLN A 49 15.84 -18.29 -11.63
N GLU A 50 15.80 -19.54 -11.17
CA GLU A 50 16.66 -20.60 -11.75
C GLU A 50 16.07 -21.36 -12.95
N ASN A 51 14.85 -21.07 -13.45
CA ASN A 51 14.35 -21.80 -14.61
C ASN A 51 13.36 -21.04 -15.50
N ILE A 52 13.80 -20.65 -16.71
CA ILE A 52 12.97 -20.05 -17.78
C ILE A 52 11.75 -20.94 -18.12
N ALA A 53 11.80 -22.24 -17.83
CA ALA A 53 10.69 -23.16 -18.07
C ALA A 53 9.50 -22.99 -17.10
N GLN A 54 9.63 -22.20 -16.02
CA GLN A 54 8.57 -21.98 -15.02
C GLN A 54 7.94 -20.58 -15.08
N VAL A 55 8.30 -19.77 -16.08
CA VAL A 55 7.75 -18.41 -16.20
C VAL A 55 6.26 -18.48 -16.58
N PRO A 56 5.38 -17.75 -15.86
CA PRO A 56 3.96 -17.72 -16.18
C PRO A 56 3.71 -17.14 -17.59
N PRO A 57 2.69 -17.63 -18.30
CA PRO A 57 2.32 -17.09 -19.61
C PRO A 57 1.78 -15.66 -19.46
N LEU A 58 1.73 -14.93 -20.58
CA LEU A 58 1.13 -13.59 -20.59
C LEU A 58 -0.34 -13.65 -20.15
N PRO A 59 -0.78 -12.72 -19.29
CA PRO A 59 -2.14 -12.66 -18.80
C PRO A 59 -3.10 -12.25 -19.92
N THR A 60 -4.33 -12.73 -19.81
CA THR A 60 -5.45 -12.42 -20.71
C THR A 60 -6.56 -11.63 -20.02
N THR A 61 -6.46 -11.48 -18.69
CA THR A 61 -7.38 -10.68 -17.86
C THR A 61 -6.59 -9.83 -16.86
N LEU A 62 -7.21 -8.76 -16.34
CA LEU A 62 -6.60 -7.97 -15.25
C LEU A 62 -6.39 -8.81 -13.99
N LYS A 63 -7.23 -9.82 -13.73
CA LYS A 63 -7.04 -10.71 -12.59
C LYS A 63 -5.83 -11.62 -12.73
N GLU A 64 -5.56 -12.10 -13.94
CA GLU A 64 -4.33 -12.85 -14.21
C GLU A 64 -3.10 -11.95 -14.11
N LEU A 65 -3.21 -10.68 -14.54
CA LEU A 65 -2.14 -9.68 -14.42
C LEU A 65 -1.79 -9.40 -12.95
N GLU A 66 -2.79 -9.17 -12.10
CA GLU A 66 -2.63 -8.98 -10.65
C GLU A 66 -1.93 -10.17 -9.97
N ASN A 67 -2.19 -11.39 -10.44
CA ASN A 67 -1.61 -12.60 -9.86
C ASN A 67 -0.18 -12.90 -10.36
N LEU A 68 0.38 -12.10 -11.26
CA LEU A 68 1.75 -12.30 -11.70
C LEU A 68 2.74 -11.97 -10.57
N PRO A 69 3.78 -12.80 -10.36
CA PRO A 69 4.84 -12.48 -9.42
C PRO A 69 5.56 -11.19 -9.82
N SER A 70 5.75 -10.29 -8.86
CA SER A 70 6.52 -9.06 -9.10
C SER A 70 8.01 -9.38 -9.30
N GLY A 71 8.63 -8.65 -10.23
CA GLY A 71 10.07 -8.63 -10.45
C GLY A 71 10.73 -7.43 -9.78
N TYR A 72 11.77 -6.91 -10.42
CA TYR A 72 12.43 -5.68 -10.00
C TYR A 72 11.61 -4.45 -10.41
N THR A 73 11.00 -3.77 -9.43
CA THR A 73 10.04 -2.68 -9.69
C THR A 73 10.66 -1.28 -9.71
N LYS A 74 11.89 -1.12 -9.22
CA LYS A 74 12.55 0.19 -9.16
C LYS A 74 13.01 0.63 -10.55
N TYR A 75 13.15 1.94 -10.73
CA TYR A 75 13.62 2.53 -11.98
C TYR A 75 15.03 2.03 -12.34
N VAL A 76 15.20 1.57 -13.58
CA VAL A 76 16.50 1.14 -14.14
C VAL A 76 16.80 1.95 -15.41
N SER A 77 17.93 2.65 -15.42
CA SER A 77 18.41 3.43 -16.57
C SER A 77 19.66 2.79 -17.17
N THR A 78 19.55 2.25 -18.38
CA THR A 78 20.71 1.69 -19.10
C THR A 78 21.65 2.76 -19.70
N LEU A 79 21.32 4.05 -19.52
CA LEU A 79 22.17 5.19 -19.90
C LEU A 79 23.37 5.35 -18.97
N GLU A 80 23.23 4.95 -17.71
CA GLU A 80 24.24 5.09 -16.66
C GLU A 80 24.96 3.76 -16.40
N GLU A 81 26.19 3.82 -15.86
CA GLU A 81 27.00 2.61 -15.62
C GLU A 81 26.42 1.72 -14.52
N GLU A 82 25.91 2.33 -13.46
CA GLU A 82 25.22 1.62 -12.37
C GLU A 82 24.00 0.87 -12.89
N GLY A 83 23.14 1.53 -13.67
CA GLY A 83 21.96 0.90 -14.25
C GLY A 83 22.27 -0.20 -15.27
N ARG A 84 23.37 -0.08 -16.04
CA ARG A 84 23.88 -1.17 -16.89
C ARG A 84 24.33 -2.38 -16.08
N THR A 85 25.07 -2.15 -15.01
CA THR A 85 25.57 -3.22 -14.12
C THR A 85 24.40 -3.97 -13.49
N LEU A 86 23.41 -3.23 -13.01
CA LEU A 86 22.18 -3.81 -12.47
C LEU A 86 21.40 -4.59 -13.55
N THR A 87 21.27 -4.05 -14.76
CA THR A 87 20.62 -4.75 -15.87
C THR A 87 21.32 -6.05 -16.22
N ASP A 88 22.67 -6.05 -16.25
CA ASP A 88 23.46 -7.27 -16.47
C ASP A 88 23.20 -8.33 -15.39
N GLU A 89 23.10 -7.91 -14.13
CA GLU A 89 22.80 -8.82 -13.02
C GLU A 89 21.37 -9.38 -13.11
N LEU A 90 20.38 -8.51 -13.31
CA LEU A 90 18.97 -8.88 -13.42
C LEU A 90 18.68 -9.80 -14.62
N THR A 91 19.49 -9.71 -15.68
CA THR A 91 19.29 -10.48 -16.92
C THR A 91 20.29 -11.61 -17.12
N LYS A 92 21.15 -11.90 -16.14
CA LYS A 92 22.25 -12.88 -16.26
C LYS A 92 21.80 -14.29 -16.66
N HIS A 93 20.56 -14.65 -16.35
CA HIS A 93 19.98 -15.96 -16.63
C HIS A 93 19.28 -16.06 -17.99
N LEU A 94 19.08 -14.94 -18.71
CA LEU A 94 18.42 -14.96 -20.01
C LEU A 94 19.31 -15.65 -21.07
N PRO A 95 18.71 -16.46 -21.97
CA PRO A 95 19.48 -17.25 -22.93
C PRO A 95 20.01 -16.35 -24.06
N ASP A 96 21.12 -16.73 -24.66
CA ASP A 96 21.61 -16.06 -25.86
C ASP A 96 20.73 -16.41 -27.07
N ILE A 97 20.12 -15.40 -27.69
CA ILE A 97 19.21 -15.55 -28.84
C ILE A 97 19.76 -14.89 -30.11
N SER A 98 21.07 -14.67 -30.18
CA SER A 98 21.76 -14.11 -31.36
C SER A 98 21.72 -14.99 -32.61
N GLY A 99 21.31 -16.26 -32.47
CA GLY A 99 21.12 -17.21 -33.57
C GLY A 99 19.81 -16.98 -34.33
N ASN A 100 19.15 -18.08 -34.73
CA ASN A 100 17.85 -18.06 -35.41
C ASN A 100 16.78 -18.72 -34.52
N PRO A 101 16.35 -18.06 -33.44
CA PRO A 101 15.33 -18.61 -32.56
C PRO A 101 13.99 -18.77 -33.29
N THR A 102 13.21 -19.77 -32.88
CA THR A 102 11.81 -19.89 -33.31
C THR A 102 10.95 -18.83 -32.66
N THR A 103 9.76 -18.58 -33.21
CA THR A 103 8.76 -17.68 -32.60
C THR A 103 8.40 -18.10 -31.17
N GLU A 104 8.28 -19.40 -30.92
CA GLU A 104 8.02 -19.93 -29.57
C GLU A 104 9.16 -19.62 -28.60
N GLN A 105 10.41 -19.72 -29.05
CA GLN A 105 11.57 -19.34 -28.23
C GLN A 105 11.60 -17.83 -27.94
N LEU A 106 11.20 -17.00 -28.90
CA LEU A 106 11.08 -15.56 -28.70
C LEU A 106 9.93 -15.20 -27.75
N ASP A 107 8.81 -15.91 -27.82
CA ASP A 107 7.70 -15.72 -26.88
C ASP A 107 8.12 -16.09 -25.44
N ARG A 108 8.81 -17.22 -25.26
CA ARG A 108 9.38 -17.59 -23.95
C ARG A 108 10.43 -16.61 -23.45
N TYR A 109 11.25 -16.07 -24.35
CA TYR A 109 12.22 -15.04 -23.99
C TYR A 109 11.51 -13.76 -23.51
N TYR A 110 10.43 -13.36 -24.18
CA TYR A 110 9.64 -12.19 -23.80
C TYR A 110 8.99 -12.37 -22.41
N GLU A 111 8.39 -13.53 -22.15
CA GLU A 111 7.84 -13.86 -20.82
C GLU A 111 8.94 -13.79 -19.74
N ALA A 112 10.13 -14.34 -20.03
CA ALA A 112 11.24 -14.33 -19.08
C ALA A 112 11.72 -12.91 -18.76
N ILE A 113 11.95 -12.05 -19.76
CA ILE A 113 12.36 -10.67 -19.51
C ILE A 113 11.24 -9.85 -18.86
N LEU A 114 9.97 -10.11 -19.18
CA LEU A 114 8.84 -9.48 -18.50
C LEU A 114 8.86 -9.81 -17.01
N SER A 115 9.04 -11.08 -16.63
CA SER A 115 9.10 -11.50 -15.22
C SER A 115 10.23 -10.84 -14.41
N VAL A 116 11.30 -10.40 -15.08
CA VAL A 116 12.39 -9.66 -14.42
C VAL A 116 11.95 -8.26 -13.99
N PHE A 117 11.04 -7.63 -14.71
CA PHE A 117 10.60 -6.24 -14.48
C PHE A 117 9.11 -6.11 -14.15
N GLN A 118 8.45 -7.24 -13.87
CA GLN A 118 7.02 -7.32 -13.66
C GLN A 118 6.59 -6.44 -12.48
N GLN A 119 5.73 -5.47 -12.75
CA GLN A 119 5.18 -4.61 -11.72
C GLN A 119 4.05 -5.33 -10.97
N ASP A 120 3.83 -4.90 -9.74
CA ASP A 120 2.80 -5.38 -8.81
C ASP A 120 1.44 -4.73 -9.10
N PHE A 121 0.89 -4.96 -10.30
CA PHE A 121 -0.44 -4.43 -10.66
C PHE A 121 -1.51 -4.87 -9.67
N VAL A 122 -2.45 -3.97 -9.37
CA VAL A 122 -3.56 -4.23 -8.45
C VAL A 122 -4.88 -4.11 -9.19
N GLY A 123 -5.82 -5.00 -8.88
CA GLY A 123 -7.19 -4.97 -9.40
C GLY A 123 -8.08 -3.91 -8.74
N PRO A 124 -9.30 -3.68 -9.26
CA PRO A 124 -10.20 -2.65 -8.73
C PRO A 124 -10.91 -3.03 -7.42
N GLU A 125 -10.73 -4.25 -6.91
CA GLU A 125 -11.48 -4.77 -5.76
C GLU A 125 -11.34 -3.87 -4.53
N GLU A 126 -10.11 -3.46 -4.19
CA GLU A 126 -9.87 -2.55 -3.08
C GLU A 126 -10.54 -1.18 -3.27
N LEU A 127 -10.51 -0.65 -4.50
CA LEU A 127 -11.19 0.60 -4.85
C LEU A 127 -12.71 0.45 -4.72
N ILE A 128 -13.28 -0.67 -5.17
CA ILE A 128 -14.71 -0.95 -5.07
C ILE A 128 -15.14 -1.02 -3.59
N GLU A 129 -14.37 -1.70 -2.74
CA GLU A 129 -14.65 -1.74 -1.30
C GLU A 129 -14.50 -0.36 -0.65
N GLN A 130 -13.54 0.45 -1.08
CA GLN A 130 -13.40 1.83 -0.63
C GLN A 130 -14.62 2.68 -1.05
N MET A 131 -15.07 2.56 -2.30
CA MET A 131 -16.27 3.25 -2.80
C MET A 131 -17.53 2.81 -2.03
N LYS A 132 -17.62 1.52 -1.67
CA LYS A 132 -18.69 0.96 -0.83
C LYS A 132 -18.64 1.55 0.59
N PHE A 133 -17.46 1.63 1.20
CA PHE A 133 -17.26 2.29 2.49
C PHE A 133 -17.67 3.77 2.46
N GLN A 134 -17.28 4.52 1.42
CA GLN A 134 -17.66 5.92 1.28
C GLN A 134 -19.16 6.12 1.04
N SER A 135 -19.87 5.06 0.62
CA SER A 135 -21.30 5.06 0.37
C SER A 135 -22.15 4.72 1.61
N ILE A 136 -21.54 4.51 2.79
CA ILE A 136 -22.28 4.31 4.04
C ILE A 136 -23.33 5.41 4.23
N GLY A 137 -24.52 4.99 4.62
CA GLY A 137 -25.70 5.83 4.79
C GLY A 137 -26.59 5.87 3.56
N ASN A 138 -26.11 5.44 2.39
CA ASN A 138 -26.92 5.46 1.18
C ASN A 138 -28.11 4.48 1.31
N PRO A 139 -29.37 4.96 1.23
CA PRO A 139 -30.55 4.12 1.41
C PRO A 139 -30.72 3.02 0.35
N GLU A 140 -29.98 3.08 -0.74
CA GLU A 140 -29.98 2.10 -1.83
C GLU A 140 -29.10 0.86 -1.55
N ILE A 141 -28.26 0.90 -0.50
CA ILE A 141 -27.45 -0.24 -0.09
C ILE A 141 -28.31 -1.21 0.72
N GLU A 142 -28.59 -2.40 0.20
CA GLU A 142 -29.44 -3.38 0.88
C GLU A 142 -28.80 -3.94 2.16
N ASP A 143 -27.47 -3.99 2.22
CA ASP A 143 -26.75 -4.49 3.39
C ASP A 143 -26.95 -3.56 4.60
N PRO A 144 -27.57 -4.05 5.70
CA PRO A 144 -27.85 -3.24 6.88
C PRO A 144 -26.61 -2.71 7.59
N ARG A 145 -25.40 -3.27 7.35
CA ARG A 145 -24.11 -2.80 7.89
C ARG A 145 -23.79 -1.38 7.42
N TYR A 146 -24.10 -1.08 6.17
CA TYR A 146 -23.79 0.19 5.52
C TYR A 146 -24.90 1.22 5.69
N GLN A 147 -25.91 0.95 6.51
CA GLN A 147 -26.94 1.91 6.85
C GLN A 147 -26.57 2.67 8.13
N PHE A 148 -26.80 3.99 8.14
CA PHE A 148 -26.63 4.77 9.37
C PHE A 148 -27.62 4.32 10.45
N LYS A 149 -27.11 4.18 11.67
CA LYS A 149 -27.87 3.89 12.88
C LYS A 149 -27.78 5.04 13.88
N GLU A 150 -28.57 4.95 14.94
CA GLU A 150 -28.65 5.98 15.99
C GLU A 150 -27.28 6.32 16.61
N ASN A 151 -26.39 5.33 16.72
CA ASN A 151 -25.06 5.47 17.31
C ASN A 151 -23.98 5.14 16.28
N LEU A 152 -22.88 5.90 16.32
CA LEU A 152 -21.67 5.63 15.56
C LEU A 152 -20.53 5.29 16.53
N ASN A 153 -19.90 4.15 16.30
CA ASN A 153 -18.77 3.68 17.09
C ASN A 153 -17.58 3.42 16.17
N VAL A 154 -16.41 3.95 16.54
CA VAL A 154 -15.15 3.65 15.87
C VAL A 154 -14.18 2.98 16.83
N MET A 155 -13.67 1.80 16.47
CA MET A 155 -12.61 1.11 17.21
C MET A 155 -11.33 1.12 16.39
N VAL A 156 -10.24 1.61 16.96
CA VAL A 156 -8.90 1.41 16.40
C VAL A 156 -8.20 0.27 17.15
N ILE A 157 -7.75 -0.73 16.41
CA ILE A 157 -6.95 -1.86 16.88
C ILE A 157 -5.53 -1.64 16.33
N LEU A 158 -4.63 -1.19 17.19
CA LEU A 158 -3.29 -0.75 16.81
C LEU A 158 -2.23 -1.78 17.19
N ASP A 159 -1.37 -2.15 16.23
CA ASP A 159 -0.17 -2.91 16.50
C ASP A 159 0.83 -2.10 17.35
N ALA A 160 1.31 -2.73 18.43
CA ALA A 160 2.39 -2.25 19.27
C ALA A 160 3.45 -3.36 19.47
N SER A 161 3.63 -4.20 18.46
CA SER A 161 4.75 -5.12 18.31
C SER A 161 6.09 -4.37 18.21
N GLY A 162 7.20 -5.11 18.28
CA GLY A 162 8.55 -4.55 18.25
C GLY A 162 8.91 -3.84 16.94
N SER A 163 8.37 -4.29 15.80
CA SER A 163 8.61 -3.73 14.47
C SER A 163 8.13 -2.29 14.34
N MET A 164 7.13 -1.88 15.13
CA MET A 164 6.66 -0.50 15.20
C MET A 164 7.68 0.49 15.79
N LYS A 165 8.85 0.02 16.27
CA LYS A 165 10.02 0.87 16.60
C LYS A 165 10.82 1.32 15.39
N ASN A 166 10.64 0.65 14.26
CA ASN A 166 11.37 0.98 13.04
C ASN A 166 11.05 2.42 12.62
N TYR A 167 12.06 3.06 12.03
CA TYR A 167 11.92 4.42 11.56
C TYR A 167 11.20 4.45 10.21
N GLU A 168 10.33 5.44 10.06
CA GLU A 168 9.75 5.89 8.81
C GLU A 168 10.13 7.35 8.61
N GLY A 169 11.06 7.61 7.69
CA GLY A 169 11.72 8.90 7.57
C GLY A 169 12.41 9.34 8.88
N ASN A 170 11.86 10.36 9.53
CA ASN A 170 12.48 11.01 10.71
C ASN A 170 11.84 10.61 12.05
N GLU A 171 10.83 9.75 12.05
CA GLU A 171 10.15 9.30 13.27
C GLU A 171 9.90 7.80 13.28
N THR A 172 9.52 7.23 14.41
CA THR A 172 9.16 5.80 14.47
C THR A 172 7.78 5.57 13.87
N ARG A 173 7.52 4.36 13.35
CA ARG A 173 6.18 3.95 12.92
C ARG A 173 5.14 4.15 14.04
N MET A 174 5.47 3.79 15.28
CA MET A 174 4.57 4.06 16.41
C MET A 174 4.25 5.55 16.59
N ASP A 175 5.23 6.44 16.48
CA ASP A 175 5.01 7.88 16.63
C ASP A 175 4.13 8.43 15.49
N ALA A 176 4.39 8.00 14.25
CA ALA A 176 3.55 8.29 13.09
C ALA A 176 2.10 7.82 13.31
N ALA A 177 1.91 6.58 13.77
CA ALA A 177 0.59 6.03 14.04
C ALA A 177 -0.15 6.78 15.15
N LYS A 178 0.53 7.13 16.25
CA LYS A 178 -0.06 7.94 17.33
C LYS A 178 -0.51 9.31 16.83
N LYS A 179 0.30 9.98 15.99
CA LYS A 179 -0.06 11.27 15.40
C LYS A 179 -1.29 11.15 14.50
N ALA A 180 -1.28 10.19 13.57
CA ALA A 180 -2.39 9.96 12.65
C ALA A 180 -3.70 9.65 13.39
N ILE A 181 -3.66 8.72 14.36
CA ILE A 181 -4.83 8.38 15.18
C ILE A 181 -5.31 9.58 16.00
N THR A 182 -4.39 10.36 16.58
CA THR A 182 -4.75 11.56 17.34
C THR A 182 -5.44 12.62 16.47
N SER A 183 -4.94 12.86 15.26
CA SER A 183 -5.56 13.79 14.31
C SER A 183 -6.94 13.28 13.89
N PHE A 184 -7.03 11.99 13.57
CA PHE A 184 -8.27 11.32 13.20
C PHE A 184 -9.36 11.50 14.26
N VAL A 185 -9.11 11.09 15.51
CA VAL A 185 -10.16 11.10 16.55
C VAL A 185 -10.59 12.52 16.97
N LYS A 186 -9.74 13.53 16.76
CA LYS A 186 -10.05 14.94 17.04
C LYS A 186 -11.08 15.52 16.07
N GLU A 187 -11.17 14.97 14.86
CA GLU A 187 -12.06 15.44 13.81
C GLU A 187 -13.42 14.71 13.83
N LEU A 188 -13.56 13.64 14.63
CA LEU A 188 -14.82 12.94 14.77
C LEU A 188 -15.89 13.83 15.45
N PRO A 189 -17.17 13.75 15.04
CA PRO A 189 -18.28 14.42 15.70
C PRO A 189 -18.40 14.08 17.18
N GLU A 190 -18.82 15.06 18.00
CA GLU A 190 -18.91 14.94 19.49
C GLU A 190 -19.74 13.75 19.99
N ASN A 191 -20.70 13.25 19.21
CA ASN A 191 -21.56 12.13 19.60
C ASN A 191 -21.05 10.75 19.14
N THR A 192 -19.83 10.69 18.59
CA THR A 192 -19.20 9.44 18.16
C THR A 192 -18.50 8.78 19.35
N ASN A 193 -18.70 7.47 19.53
CA ASN A 193 -17.91 6.70 20.48
C ASN A 193 -16.60 6.25 19.82
N VAL A 194 -15.49 6.37 20.54
CA VAL A 194 -14.16 5.96 20.09
C VAL A 194 -13.61 4.92 21.06
N GLY A 195 -12.99 3.87 20.53
CA GLY A 195 -12.22 2.89 21.27
C GLY A 195 -10.80 2.77 20.74
N LEU A 196 -9.85 2.45 21.63
CA LEU A 196 -8.49 2.11 21.27
C LEU A 196 -8.04 0.83 21.97
N ARG A 197 -7.81 -0.21 21.18
CA ARG A 197 -7.18 -1.46 21.59
C ARG A 197 -5.78 -1.53 21.00
N ILE A 198 -4.84 -2.03 21.79
CA ILE A 198 -3.48 -2.33 21.33
C ILE A 198 -3.16 -3.81 21.50
N TYR A 199 -2.19 -4.31 20.75
CA TYR A 199 -1.66 -5.66 20.90
C TYR A 199 -0.14 -5.70 20.76
N GLY A 200 0.51 -6.77 21.22
CA GLY A 200 1.96 -6.95 21.07
C GLY A 200 2.87 -6.07 21.95
N HIS A 201 2.30 -5.19 22.79
CA HIS A 201 3.06 -4.23 23.61
C HIS A 201 3.79 -4.83 24.84
N LYS A 202 3.67 -6.13 25.13
CA LYS A 202 4.32 -6.78 26.30
C LYS A 202 5.47 -7.69 25.88
N GLY A 203 6.45 -7.81 26.78
CA GLY A 203 7.64 -8.62 26.58
C GLY A 203 8.64 -7.95 25.64
N THR A 204 9.35 -8.77 24.87
CA THR A 204 10.31 -8.37 23.84
C THR A 204 10.05 -9.20 22.58
N GLY A 205 10.72 -8.86 21.46
CA GLY A 205 10.71 -9.69 20.24
C GLY A 205 11.52 -10.99 20.34
N SER A 206 11.95 -11.40 21.54
CA SER A 206 12.66 -12.66 21.74
C SER A 206 11.70 -13.84 21.93
N ASP A 207 12.12 -15.04 21.54
CA ASP A 207 11.32 -16.26 21.73
C ASP A 207 10.98 -16.54 23.19
N SER A 208 11.85 -16.15 24.14
CA SER A 208 11.60 -16.31 25.57
C SER A 208 10.36 -15.55 26.07
N ASP A 209 10.02 -14.43 25.41
CA ASP A 209 8.85 -13.62 25.73
C ASP A 209 7.67 -13.88 24.80
N LYS A 210 7.80 -14.78 23.81
CA LYS A 210 6.75 -15.04 22.81
C LYS A 210 5.41 -15.39 23.45
N ALA A 211 5.40 -16.28 24.44
CA ALA A 211 4.17 -16.65 25.15
C ALA A 211 3.51 -15.46 25.88
N LEU A 212 4.31 -14.60 26.53
CA LEU A 212 3.82 -13.40 27.18
C LEU A 212 3.22 -12.44 26.16
N SER A 213 3.95 -12.19 25.08
CA SER A 213 3.54 -11.23 24.05
C SER A 213 2.32 -11.70 23.26
N CYS A 214 2.28 -12.98 22.88
CA CYS A 214 1.14 -13.58 22.18
C CYS A 214 -0.13 -13.68 23.04
N SER A 215 -0.04 -13.45 24.35
CA SER A 215 -1.19 -13.31 25.25
C SER A 215 -1.58 -11.85 25.54
N SER A 216 -0.94 -10.89 24.86
CA SER A 216 -1.04 -9.46 25.16
C SER A 216 -1.92 -8.70 24.17
N SER A 217 -3.13 -8.39 24.59
CA SER A 217 -3.97 -7.36 23.98
C SER A 217 -4.69 -6.57 25.08
N GLU A 218 -4.78 -5.25 24.94
CA GLU A 218 -5.35 -4.37 25.97
C GLU A 218 -6.22 -3.27 25.37
N LEU A 219 -7.41 -3.08 25.93
CA LEU A 219 -8.27 -1.94 25.64
C LEU A 219 -7.80 -0.75 26.49
N VAL A 220 -6.96 0.10 25.90
CA VAL A 220 -6.33 1.23 26.59
C VAL A 220 -7.25 2.46 26.65
N TYR A 221 -8.20 2.55 25.73
CA TYR A 221 -9.29 3.52 25.77
C TYR A 221 -10.63 2.81 25.49
N PRO A 222 -11.50 2.64 26.50
CA PRO A 222 -12.80 2.01 26.30
C PRO A 222 -13.70 2.80 25.35
N LEU A 223 -14.59 2.09 24.63
CA LEU A 223 -15.59 2.73 23.78
C LEU A 223 -16.41 3.73 24.57
N SER A 224 -16.21 5.00 24.25
CA SER A 224 -16.88 6.13 24.90
C SER A 224 -16.74 7.37 24.03
N THR A 225 -17.56 8.39 24.31
CA THR A 225 -17.38 9.71 23.71
C THR A 225 -15.93 10.17 23.85
N TYR A 226 -15.38 10.71 22.76
CA TYR A 226 -14.00 11.15 22.73
C TYR A 226 -13.71 12.19 23.83
N ASN A 227 -12.68 11.92 24.63
CA ASN A 227 -12.11 12.84 25.58
C ASN A 227 -10.61 13.00 25.30
N ALA A 228 -10.23 14.17 24.81
CA ALA A 228 -8.85 14.43 24.36
C ALA A 228 -7.80 14.10 25.43
N GLY A 229 -8.02 14.53 26.68
CA GLY A 229 -7.06 14.32 27.76
C GLY A 229 -6.88 12.84 28.13
N ASN A 230 -7.97 12.08 28.24
CA ASN A 230 -7.91 10.65 28.55
C ASN A 230 -7.34 9.84 27.39
N PHE A 231 -7.69 10.20 26.15
CA PHE A 231 -7.23 9.52 24.96
C PHE A 231 -5.72 9.72 24.73
N GLU A 232 -5.23 10.96 24.89
CA GLU A 232 -3.79 11.27 24.81
C GLU A 232 -2.99 10.54 25.89
N GLN A 233 -3.53 10.44 27.11
CA GLN A 233 -2.91 9.66 28.18
C GLN A 233 -2.86 8.16 27.89
N ALA A 234 -3.89 7.61 27.23
CA ALA A 234 -3.90 6.21 26.79
C ALA A 234 -2.82 5.98 25.72
N LEU A 235 -2.77 6.81 24.67
CA LEU A 235 -1.80 6.70 23.59
C LEU A 235 -0.35 6.87 24.05
N THR A 236 -0.08 7.80 24.97
CA THR A 236 1.29 8.09 25.44
C THR A 236 1.93 6.87 26.13
N LYS A 237 1.10 6.00 26.75
CA LYS A 237 1.57 4.79 27.44
C LYS A 237 1.86 3.63 26.50
N VAL A 238 1.48 3.72 25.22
CA VAL A 238 1.71 2.66 24.24
C VAL A 238 3.20 2.64 23.88
N VAL A 239 3.88 1.55 24.22
CA VAL A 239 5.29 1.34 23.88
C VAL A 239 5.39 0.08 23.03
N PRO A 240 5.96 0.15 21.82
CA PRO A 240 6.11 -1.01 20.95
C PRO A 240 7.11 -1.99 21.58
N SER A 241 6.92 -3.31 21.47
CA SER A 241 7.94 -4.23 22.02
C SER A 241 7.96 -5.65 21.49
N GLY A 242 6.83 -6.35 21.55
CA GLY A 242 6.78 -7.80 21.47
C GLY A 242 6.39 -8.34 20.10
N TRP A 243 5.70 -9.48 20.11
CA TRP A 243 5.19 -10.21 18.97
C TRP A 243 3.80 -9.69 18.55
N THR A 244 3.28 -10.17 17.43
CA THR A 244 2.13 -9.59 16.72
C THR A 244 0.93 -10.55 16.79
N PRO A 245 0.11 -10.58 17.87
CA PRO A 245 -1.04 -11.49 17.98
C PRO A 245 -2.35 -10.87 17.42
N ILE A 246 -2.44 -10.77 16.08
CA ILE A 246 -3.59 -10.15 15.40
C ILE A 246 -4.90 -10.88 15.72
N GLY A 247 -4.88 -12.23 15.69
CA GLY A 247 -6.07 -13.04 15.96
C GLY A 247 -6.58 -12.87 17.38
N LEU A 248 -5.70 -12.73 18.37
CA LEU A 248 -6.10 -12.40 19.73
C LEU A 248 -6.76 -11.02 19.80
N ALA A 249 -6.15 -10.00 19.16
CA ALA A 249 -6.65 -8.64 19.19
C ALA A 249 -8.07 -8.52 18.64
N LEU A 250 -8.36 -9.21 17.53
CA LEU A 250 -9.69 -9.27 16.92
C LEU A 250 -10.71 -9.98 17.81
N ASN A 251 -10.34 -11.11 18.42
CA ASN A 251 -11.21 -11.81 19.37
C ASN A 251 -11.52 -10.98 20.62
N GLU A 252 -10.56 -10.21 21.14
CA GLU A 252 -10.80 -9.31 22.26
C GLU A 252 -11.62 -8.08 21.85
N ALA A 253 -11.42 -7.54 20.65
CA ALA A 253 -12.26 -6.46 20.11
C ALA A 253 -13.74 -6.88 19.98
N GLN A 254 -13.99 -8.14 19.59
CA GLN A 254 -15.35 -8.70 19.61
C GLN A 254 -15.99 -8.65 21.00
N LYS A 255 -15.22 -8.90 22.05
CA LYS A 255 -15.71 -8.83 23.45
C LYS A 255 -15.98 -7.39 23.87
N ASP A 256 -15.11 -6.46 23.50
CA ASP A 256 -15.27 -5.04 23.83
C ASP A 256 -16.53 -4.44 23.17
N LEU A 257 -16.84 -4.90 21.96
CA LEU A 257 -17.96 -4.43 21.15
C LEU A 257 -19.27 -5.17 21.42
N ALA A 258 -19.29 -6.17 22.30
CA ALA A 258 -20.46 -7.04 22.50
C ALA A 258 -21.76 -6.31 22.93
N SER A 259 -21.65 -5.12 23.53
CA SER A 259 -22.81 -4.27 23.87
C SER A 259 -23.30 -3.38 22.73
N PHE A 260 -22.52 -3.25 21.65
CA PHE A 260 -22.74 -2.34 20.54
C PHE A 260 -23.25 -3.09 19.30
N LYS A 261 -24.39 -3.76 19.43
CA LYS A 261 -24.97 -4.57 18.34
C LYS A 261 -25.37 -3.72 17.13
N GLY A 262 -25.21 -4.28 15.93
CA GLY A 262 -25.46 -3.62 14.64
C GLY A 262 -26.91 -3.15 14.43
N GLU A 263 -27.86 -3.68 15.20
CA GLU A 263 -29.26 -3.24 15.20
C GLU A 263 -29.40 -1.73 15.47
N ASN A 264 -28.59 -1.19 16.39
CA ASN A 264 -28.67 0.21 16.84
C ASN A 264 -27.36 0.98 16.67
N ASN A 265 -26.32 0.34 16.13
CA ASN A 265 -24.96 0.88 16.07
C ASN A 265 -24.37 0.67 14.68
N THR A 266 -23.84 1.74 14.09
CA THR A 266 -22.89 1.65 12.99
C THR A 266 -21.50 1.47 13.62
N ASN A 267 -20.90 0.29 13.48
CA ASN A 267 -19.60 -0.02 14.05
C ASN A 267 -18.54 -0.05 12.94
N ILE A 268 -17.53 0.81 13.06
CA ILE A 268 -16.39 0.86 12.14
C ILE A 268 -15.14 0.43 12.91
N ILE A 269 -14.41 -0.53 12.38
CA ILE A 269 -13.17 -1.04 12.99
C ILE A 269 -12.02 -0.77 12.04
N TYR A 270 -10.95 -0.17 12.57
CA TYR A 270 -9.67 -0.04 11.90
C TYR A 270 -8.65 -0.99 12.54
N LEU A 271 -8.13 -1.95 11.79
CA LEU A 271 -6.95 -2.72 12.17
C LEU A 271 -5.72 -2.08 11.53
N VAL A 272 -4.76 -1.63 12.34
CA VAL A 272 -3.50 -1.04 11.86
C VAL A 272 -2.36 -1.97 12.25
N SER A 273 -1.69 -2.56 11.26
CA SER A 273 -0.60 -3.54 11.47
C SER A 273 0.59 -3.24 10.56
N ASP A 274 1.81 -3.45 11.05
CA ASP A 274 3.04 -3.26 10.25
C ASP A 274 3.66 -4.59 9.74
N GLY A 275 2.93 -5.70 9.91
CA GLY A 275 3.41 -7.03 9.56
C GLY A 275 2.35 -8.13 9.67
N ILE A 276 2.81 -9.36 9.38
CA ILE A 276 2.07 -10.60 9.63
C ILE A 276 1.83 -10.83 11.13
N SER A 277 0.83 -11.64 11.45
CA SER A 277 0.75 -12.29 12.75
C SER A 277 1.96 -13.21 12.95
N THR A 278 2.66 -13.02 14.07
CA THR A 278 3.87 -13.78 14.41
C THR A 278 3.65 -14.76 15.58
N CYS A 279 2.39 -14.90 15.99
CA CYS A 279 1.92 -15.82 17.02
C CYS A 279 1.19 -17.02 16.41
N ASP A 280 1.06 -18.11 17.18
CA ASP A 280 0.30 -19.30 16.76
C ASP A 280 -1.21 -19.03 16.88
N ASP A 281 -1.72 -18.11 16.06
CA ASP A 281 -3.13 -17.71 16.02
C ASP A 281 -3.74 -17.84 14.62
N GLN A 282 -5.03 -17.53 14.50
CA GLN A 282 -5.81 -17.65 13.26
C GLN A 282 -6.48 -16.30 12.96
N PRO A 283 -5.75 -15.31 12.41
CA PRO A 283 -6.22 -13.93 12.31
C PRO A 283 -7.40 -13.80 11.33
N VAL A 284 -7.37 -14.54 10.22
CA VAL A 284 -8.46 -14.56 9.23
C VAL A 284 -9.75 -15.14 9.83
N GLU A 285 -9.65 -16.25 10.58
CA GLU A 285 -10.80 -16.86 11.26
C GLU A 285 -11.37 -15.94 12.35
N ALA A 286 -10.51 -15.28 13.13
CA ALA A 286 -10.92 -14.32 14.15
C ALA A 286 -11.63 -13.12 13.54
N ALA A 287 -11.10 -12.58 12.43
CA ALA A 287 -11.72 -11.49 11.68
C ALA A 287 -13.11 -11.89 11.15
N LYS A 288 -13.20 -13.10 10.57
CA LYS A 288 -14.47 -13.64 10.09
C LYS A 288 -15.48 -13.83 11.21
N SER A 289 -15.07 -14.35 12.37
CA SER A 289 -15.93 -14.48 13.55
C SER A 289 -16.48 -13.12 14.02
N LEU A 290 -15.62 -12.10 14.06
CA LEU A 290 -16.03 -10.74 14.40
C LEU A 290 -17.02 -10.16 13.36
N TYR A 291 -16.72 -10.34 12.07
CA TYR A 291 -17.57 -9.90 10.97
C TYR A 291 -18.95 -10.58 10.95
N ASP A 292 -19.02 -11.88 11.23
CA ASP A 292 -20.26 -12.68 11.25
C ASP A 292 -21.07 -12.52 12.57
N SER A 293 -20.56 -11.75 13.53
CA SER A 293 -21.23 -11.51 14.81
C SER A 293 -22.39 -10.51 14.71
N ASP A 294 -23.20 -10.41 15.77
CA ASP A 294 -24.30 -9.43 15.87
C ASP A 294 -23.82 -7.97 16.05
N ILE A 295 -22.51 -7.75 16.12
CA ILE A 295 -21.87 -6.43 16.03
C ILE A 295 -21.93 -5.92 14.58
N THR A 296 -21.91 -6.84 13.60
CA THR A 296 -21.91 -6.56 12.16
C THR A 296 -20.99 -5.38 11.78
N PRO A 297 -19.71 -5.40 12.18
CA PRO A 297 -18.82 -4.27 11.96
C PRO A 297 -18.43 -4.13 10.49
N ILE A 298 -18.10 -2.91 10.10
CA ILE A 298 -17.40 -2.59 8.87
C ILE A 298 -15.91 -2.60 9.18
N MET A 299 -15.18 -3.50 8.53
CA MET A 299 -13.75 -3.72 8.77
C MET A 299 -12.91 -2.91 7.77
N ASN A 300 -11.94 -2.17 8.27
CA ASN A 300 -10.95 -1.45 7.47
C ASN A 300 -9.56 -1.86 7.94
N ILE A 301 -8.77 -2.45 7.05
CA ILE A 301 -7.46 -3.02 7.36
C ILE A 301 -6.40 -2.12 6.74
N ILE A 302 -5.48 -1.62 7.57
CA ILE A 302 -4.40 -0.75 7.14
C ILE A 302 -3.08 -1.46 7.40
N GLY A 303 -2.37 -1.80 6.33
CA GLY A 303 -0.98 -2.20 6.39
C GLY A 303 -0.10 -0.97 6.45
N PHE A 304 0.70 -0.82 7.50
CA PHE A 304 1.63 0.29 7.65
C PHE A 304 3.08 -0.13 7.38
N ASN A 305 3.59 0.20 6.20
CA ASN A 305 4.92 -0.14 5.72
C ASN A 305 5.24 -1.64 5.84
N VAL A 306 4.36 -2.46 5.23
CA VAL A 306 4.33 -3.92 5.32
C VAL A 306 5.01 -4.56 4.12
N ASP A 307 5.74 -5.65 4.35
CA ASP A 307 6.30 -6.49 3.30
C ASP A 307 5.22 -7.27 2.52
N HIS A 308 5.59 -7.86 1.38
CA HIS A 308 4.63 -8.55 0.51
C HIS A 308 3.88 -9.69 1.23
N ALA A 309 4.54 -10.43 2.12
CA ALA A 309 3.92 -11.52 2.89
C ALA A 309 2.86 -10.99 3.88
N GLY A 310 3.16 -9.90 4.57
CA GLY A 310 2.22 -9.22 5.46
C GLY A 310 1.05 -8.59 4.72
N GLN A 311 1.30 -7.96 3.58
CA GLN A 311 0.23 -7.41 2.74
C GLN A 311 -0.78 -8.50 2.36
N LYS A 312 -0.28 -9.66 1.91
CA LYS A 312 -1.14 -10.81 1.58
C LYS A 312 -2.03 -11.25 2.74
N GLN A 313 -1.47 -11.43 3.94
CA GLN A 313 -2.27 -11.85 5.10
C GLN A 313 -3.33 -10.78 5.49
N LEU A 314 -2.98 -9.50 5.43
CA LEU A 314 -3.90 -8.41 5.73
C LEU A 314 -5.01 -8.28 4.67
N GLN A 315 -4.69 -8.53 3.39
CA GLN A 315 -5.67 -8.64 2.31
C GLN A 315 -6.61 -9.83 2.49
N GLU A 316 -6.11 -10.98 2.96
CA GLU A 316 -6.94 -12.14 3.30
C GLU A 316 -7.94 -11.81 4.42
N ILE A 317 -7.52 -11.03 5.43
CA ILE A 317 -8.41 -10.53 6.49
C ILE A 317 -9.49 -9.60 5.90
N ALA A 318 -9.10 -8.63 5.08
CA ALA A 318 -10.04 -7.71 4.45
C ALA A 318 -11.07 -8.47 3.59
N THR A 319 -10.60 -9.39 2.76
CA THR A 319 -11.44 -10.26 1.92
C THR A 319 -12.40 -11.09 2.75
N ALA A 320 -11.94 -11.73 3.83
CA ALA A 320 -12.77 -12.55 4.71
C ALA A 320 -13.86 -11.76 5.46
N THR A 321 -13.74 -10.43 5.48
CA THR A 321 -14.65 -9.50 6.15
C THR A 321 -15.34 -8.54 5.20
N GLU A 322 -15.25 -8.75 3.88
CA GLU A 322 -15.80 -7.84 2.86
C GLU A 322 -15.49 -6.36 3.17
N GLY A 323 -14.27 -6.14 3.67
CA GLY A 323 -13.78 -4.89 4.18
C GLY A 323 -12.71 -4.30 3.26
N THR A 324 -12.21 -3.11 3.63
CA THR A 324 -11.16 -2.45 2.86
C THR A 324 -9.78 -2.94 3.30
N TYR A 325 -8.84 -3.02 2.37
CA TYR A 325 -7.41 -3.10 2.66
C TYR A 325 -6.69 -1.93 2.02
N GLN A 326 -5.77 -1.30 2.75
CA GLN A 326 -4.95 -0.21 2.24
C GLN A 326 -3.52 -0.36 2.78
N ASN A 327 -2.54 -0.34 1.88
CA ASN A 327 -1.14 -0.28 2.24
C ASN A 327 -0.67 1.19 2.24
N VAL A 328 -0.11 1.64 3.36
CA VAL A 328 0.39 3.01 3.53
C VAL A 328 1.86 2.97 3.90
N SER A 329 2.67 3.82 3.28
CA SER A 329 4.12 3.84 3.51
C SER A 329 4.55 4.85 4.58
N ASP A 330 3.70 5.82 4.93
CA ASP A 330 4.06 6.90 5.84
C ASP A 330 2.87 7.39 6.71
N ALA A 331 3.19 8.33 7.60
CA ALA A 331 2.22 8.93 8.51
C ALA A 331 1.08 9.67 7.77
N GLN A 332 1.38 10.28 6.62
CA GLN A 332 0.41 11.02 5.85
C GLN A 332 -0.60 10.05 5.21
N GLY A 333 -0.12 8.98 4.59
CA GLY A 333 -0.98 7.93 4.05
C GLY A 333 -1.88 7.32 5.13
N LEU A 334 -1.32 7.02 6.32
CA LEU A 334 -2.13 6.52 7.44
C LEU A 334 -3.20 7.54 7.88
N GLN A 335 -2.84 8.83 7.95
CA GLN A 335 -3.79 9.88 8.28
C GLN A 335 -4.90 10.01 7.23
N GLU A 336 -4.56 9.95 5.94
CA GLU A 336 -5.53 10.01 4.84
C GLU A 336 -6.52 8.84 4.91
N GLN A 337 -6.05 7.63 5.18
CA GLN A 337 -6.92 6.46 5.30
C GLN A 337 -7.86 6.53 6.51
N LEU A 338 -7.36 7.01 7.66
CA LEU A 338 -8.20 7.23 8.83
C LEU A 338 -9.21 8.37 8.62
N ALA A 339 -8.84 9.40 7.84
CA ALA A 339 -9.72 10.53 7.54
C ALA A 339 -10.96 10.14 6.71
N GLU A 340 -10.95 8.99 6.01
CA GLU A 340 -12.15 8.47 5.35
C GLU A 340 -13.29 8.22 6.36
N ALA A 341 -12.99 7.75 7.58
CA ALA A 341 -14.01 7.65 8.62
C ALA A 341 -14.53 9.00 9.11
N ASN A 342 -13.73 10.06 9.06
CA ASN A 342 -14.21 11.41 9.39
C ASN A 342 -15.26 11.88 8.37
N LYS A 343 -15.06 11.57 7.09
CA LYS A 343 -16.06 11.86 6.04
C LYS A 343 -17.37 11.11 6.30
N VAL A 344 -17.29 9.83 6.64
CA VAL A 344 -18.46 9.01 6.99
C VAL A 344 -19.14 9.52 8.27
N ALA A 345 -18.37 9.89 9.28
CA ALA A 345 -18.90 10.40 10.54
C ALA A 345 -19.58 11.76 10.38
N GLU A 346 -19.05 12.64 9.54
CA GLU A 346 -19.69 13.93 9.22
C GLU A 346 -21.00 13.71 8.45
N LYS A 347 -21.04 12.78 7.49
CA LYS A 347 -22.31 12.36 6.85
C LYS A 347 -23.31 11.81 7.86
N TRP A 348 -22.86 10.98 8.81
CA TRP A 348 -23.71 10.45 9.88
C TRP A 348 -24.29 11.57 10.75
N LYS A 349 -23.47 12.55 11.13
CA LYS A 349 -23.92 13.72 11.89
C LYS A 349 -24.99 14.51 11.13
N GLN A 350 -24.74 14.80 9.85
CA GLN A 350 -25.69 15.50 8.99
C GLN A 350 -27.00 14.70 8.81
N TRP A 351 -26.91 13.39 8.64
CA TRP A 351 -28.07 12.49 8.61
C TRP A 351 -28.89 12.61 9.90
N LYS A 352 -28.24 12.56 11.07
CA LYS A 352 -28.88 12.66 12.38
C LYS A 352 -29.56 14.01 12.64
N GLU A 353 -28.99 15.08 12.10
CA GLU A 353 -29.54 16.44 12.18
C GLU A 353 -30.65 16.71 11.14
N SER A 354 -30.64 15.96 10.03
CA SER A 354 -31.61 16.12 8.93
C SER A 354 -32.98 15.53 9.29
N GLN A 355 -34.06 16.28 9.06
CA GLN A 355 -35.43 15.79 9.24
C GLN A 355 -36.03 15.18 7.97
N GLU A 356 -35.37 15.33 6.82
CA GLU A 356 -35.77 14.79 5.53
C GLU A 356 -34.52 14.25 4.84
N GLY A 357 -34.56 12.98 4.40
CA GLY A 357 -33.44 12.30 3.77
C GLY A 357 -33.05 12.92 2.44
N TRP A 358 -32.11 13.86 2.47
CA TRP A 358 -31.58 14.52 1.28
C TRP A 358 -30.77 13.54 0.44
N ILE A 359 -31.23 13.24 -0.77
CA ILE A 359 -30.52 12.39 -1.75
C ILE A 359 -29.09 12.90 -2.04
N GLU A 360 -28.86 14.22 -1.95
CA GLU A 360 -27.54 14.83 -2.12
C GLU A 360 -26.54 14.46 -1.01
N LEU A 361 -27.00 14.10 0.20
CA LEU A 361 -26.13 13.64 1.30
C LEU A 361 -25.41 12.32 0.96
N TYR A 362 -26.07 11.50 0.14
CA TYR A 362 -25.67 10.12 -0.14
C TYR A 362 -24.90 9.97 -1.46
N LYS A 363 -24.84 11.01 -2.28
CA LYS A 363 -24.00 11.03 -3.48
C LYS A 363 -22.54 11.22 -3.07
N THR A 364 -21.71 10.21 -3.33
CA THR A 364 -20.26 10.31 -3.18
C THR A 364 -19.64 10.51 -4.55
N ASN A 365 -18.69 11.46 -4.65
CA ASN A 365 -17.94 11.65 -5.88
C ASN A 365 -16.57 11.02 -5.70
N ASN A 366 -16.43 9.78 -6.19
CA ASN A 366 -15.23 8.98 -6.07
C ASN A 366 -14.29 9.20 -7.27
N TRP A 367 -14.52 10.25 -8.07
CA TRP A 367 -13.70 10.56 -9.24
C TRP A 367 -12.22 10.67 -8.90
N LEU A 368 -11.86 11.29 -7.76
CA LEU A 368 -10.47 11.40 -7.33
C LEU A 368 -9.85 10.04 -7.01
N ASP A 369 -10.62 9.14 -6.38
CA ASP A 369 -10.15 7.79 -6.04
C ASP A 369 -9.97 6.94 -7.31
N ILE A 370 -10.92 7.00 -8.24
CA ILE A 370 -10.84 6.35 -9.56
C ILE A 370 -9.65 6.89 -10.36
N PHE A 371 -9.49 8.22 -10.41
CA PHE A 371 -8.36 8.87 -11.08
C PHE A 371 -7.02 8.48 -10.44
N GLY A 372 -6.97 8.45 -9.11
CA GLY A 372 -5.79 8.08 -8.34
C GLY A 372 -5.37 6.64 -8.60
N TYR A 373 -6.32 5.69 -8.54
CA TYR A 373 -6.11 4.29 -8.90
C TYR A 373 -5.57 4.16 -10.32
N HIS A 374 -6.28 4.71 -11.31
CA HIS A 374 -5.86 4.62 -12.71
C HIS A 374 -4.48 5.25 -12.94
N SER A 375 -4.17 6.37 -12.28
CA SER A 375 -2.86 7.03 -12.41
C SER A 375 -1.71 6.19 -11.82
N ARG A 376 -1.94 5.49 -10.69
CA ARG A 376 -0.95 4.60 -10.09
C ARG A 376 -0.67 3.39 -11.00
N GLU A 377 -1.71 2.74 -11.50
CA GLU A 377 -1.55 1.58 -12.39
C GLU A 377 -0.96 1.99 -13.76
N PHE A 378 -1.31 3.18 -14.27
CA PHE A 378 -0.68 3.73 -15.46
C PHE A 378 0.82 4.00 -15.25
N LYS A 379 1.23 4.46 -14.06
CA LYS A 379 2.65 4.63 -13.75
C LYS A 379 3.39 3.29 -13.81
N LYS A 380 2.87 2.24 -13.18
CA LYS A 380 3.45 0.88 -13.25
C LYS A 380 3.60 0.42 -14.70
N TRP A 381 2.54 0.61 -15.50
CA TRP A 381 2.56 0.35 -16.94
C TRP A 381 3.68 1.09 -17.69
N VAL A 382 3.90 2.38 -17.39
CA VAL A 382 4.99 3.16 -18.01
C VAL A 382 6.34 2.56 -17.63
N ASP A 383 6.54 2.32 -16.33
CA ASP A 383 7.81 1.87 -15.77
C ASP A 383 8.20 0.48 -16.31
N GLU A 384 7.26 -0.50 -16.32
CA GLU A 384 7.46 -1.83 -16.88
C GLU A 384 7.82 -1.79 -18.37
N ARG A 385 7.01 -1.06 -19.15
CA ARG A 385 7.19 -0.95 -20.59
C ARG A 385 8.56 -0.40 -20.95
N GLN A 386 8.99 0.63 -20.24
CA GLN A 386 10.28 1.27 -20.45
C GLN A 386 11.42 0.37 -20.00
N ALA A 387 11.33 -0.24 -18.83
CA ALA A 387 12.35 -1.15 -18.31
C ALA A 387 12.60 -2.32 -19.28
N VAL A 388 11.55 -2.99 -19.73
CA VAL A 388 11.64 -4.07 -20.73
C VAL A 388 12.19 -3.55 -22.06
N GLY A 389 11.64 -2.45 -22.58
CA GLY A 389 12.02 -1.91 -23.88
C GLY A 389 13.47 -1.43 -23.96
N PHE A 390 13.95 -0.72 -22.92
CA PHE A 390 15.33 -0.26 -22.84
C PHE A 390 16.31 -1.40 -22.59
N THR A 391 15.91 -2.41 -21.81
CA THR A 391 16.74 -3.61 -21.60
C THR A 391 16.89 -4.40 -22.89
N LEU A 392 15.82 -4.62 -23.66
CA LEU A 392 15.89 -5.26 -24.98
C LEU A 392 16.85 -4.49 -25.91
N THR A 393 16.75 -3.16 -25.92
CA THR A 393 17.62 -2.30 -26.73
C THR A 393 19.09 -2.41 -26.29
N TYR A 394 19.35 -2.45 -24.99
CA TYR A 394 20.68 -2.60 -24.41
C TYR A 394 21.32 -3.95 -24.76
N LEU A 395 20.58 -5.05 -24.55
CA LEU A 395 21.04 -6.40 -24.84
C LEU A 395 21.32 -6.61 -26.33
N TYR A 396 20.57 -5.94 -27.21
CA TYR A 396 20.85 -5.91 -28.64
C TYR A 396 22.12 -5.09 -28.98
N GLN A 397 22.17 -3.82 -28.56
CA GLN A 397 23.19 -2.88 -29.06
C GLN A 397 24.56 -3.01 -28.38
N GLN A 398 24.59 -3.45 -27.11
CA GLN A 398 25.79 -3.41 -26.27
C GLN A 398 26.28 -4.80 -25.86
N LYS A 399 25.45 -5.83 -26.00
CA LYS A 399 25.78 -7.21 -25.56
C LYS A 399 25.75 -8.24 -26.69
N ASP A 400 25.32 -7.84 -27.89
CA ASP A 400 25.19 -8.71 -29.05
C ASP A 400 24.36 -9.99 -28.77
N LYS A 401 23.37 -9.91 -27.87
CA LYS A 401 22.60 -11.06 -27.36
C LYS A 401 21.44 -11.49 -28.24
N MET A 402 21.12 -10.71 -29.27
CA MET A 402 19.97 -10.96 -30.14
C MET A 402 20.20 -10.39 -31.54
N SER A 403 19.57 -11.00 -32.55
CA SER A 403 19.57 -10.47 -33.92
C SER A 403 18.65 -9.23 -34.03
N PRO A 404 18.80 -8.39 -35.08
CA PRO A 404 17.88 -7.28 -35.35
C PRO A 404 16.41 -7.74 -35.45
N GLU A 405 16.16 -8.89 -36.09
CA GLU A 405 14.81 -9.44 -36.26
C GLU A 405 14.21 -9.91 -34.93
N SER A 406 15.05 -10.51 -34.08
CA SER A 406 14.65 -10.92 -32.73
C SER A 406 14.33 -9.71 -31.85
N HIS A 407 15.18 -8.68 -31.90
CA HIS A 407 14.93 -7.41 -31.22
C HIS A 407 13.61 -6.76 -31.67
N ASP A 408 13.38 -6.64 -32.97
CA ASP A 408 12.17 -6.02 -33.51
C ASP A 408 10.90 -6.82 -33.16
N TYR A 409 11.00 -8.15 -33.16
CA TYR A 409 9.93 -9.02 -32.69
C TYR A 409 9.58 -8.75 -31.21
N LEU A 410 10.58 -8.73 -30.34
CA LEU A 410 10.41 -8.53 -28.90
C LEU A 410 9.90 -7.12 -28.56
N GLN A 411 10.38 -6.09 -29.26
CA GLN A 411 9.85 -4.72 -29.12
C GLN A 411 8.38 -4.62 -29.51
N ARG A 412 7.99 -5.29 -30.61
CA ARG A 412 6.59 -5.34 -31.03
C ARG A 412 5.73 -6.09 -30.02
N LYS A 413 6.19 -7.24 -29.51
CA LYS A 413 5.51 -7.96 -28.41
C LYS A 413 5.35 -7.09 -27.17
N ASN A 414 6.41 -6.38 -26.78
CA ASN A 414 6.35 -5.44 -25.66
C ASN A 414 5.27 -4.36 -25.85
N LYS A 415 5.19 -3.81 -27.06
CA LYS A 415 4.15 -2.85 -27.41
C LYS A 415 2.75 -3.47 -27.39
N GLU A 416 2.56 -4.64 -28.00
CA GLU A 416 1.25 -5.33 -28.09
C GLU A 416 0.70 -5.65 -26.69
N TYR A 417 1.53 -6.22 -25.82
CA TYR A 417 1.18 -6.54 -24.42
C TYR A 417 0.76 -5.28 -23.63
N HIS A 418 1.58 -4.23 -23.67
CA HIS A 418 1.27 -3.00 -22.96
C HIS A 418 0.06 -2.26 -23.56
N THR A 419 -0.16 -2.31 -24.88
CA THR A 419 -1.40 -1.78 -25.47
C THR A 419 -2.64 -2.52 -25.00
N TRP A 420 -2.55 -3.84 -24.79
CA TRP A 420 -3.65 -4.60 -24.19
C TRP A 420 -3.93 -4.15 -22.75
N ILE A 421 -2.91 -4.00 -21.90
CA ILE A 421 -3.08 -3.50 -20.51
C ILE A 421 -3.79 -2.14 -20.51
N GLU A 422 -3.31 -1.19 -21.32
CA GLU A 422 -3.89 0.16 -21.43
C GLU A 422 -5.38 0.10 -21.80
N GLN A 423 -5.75 -0.76 -22.77
CA GLN A 423 -7.15 -0.94 -23.17
C GLN A 423 -8.02 -1.54 -22.08
N GLU A 424 -7.51 -2.50 -21.30
CA GLU A 424 -8.26 -3.10 -20.20
C GLU A 424 -8.46 -2.10 -19.04
N TYR A 425 -7.45 -1.32 -18.68
CA TYR A 425 -7.58 -0.28 -17.66
C TYR A 425 -8.47 0.90 -18.11
N ASP A 426 -8.48 1.25 -19.39
CA ASP A 426 -9.40 2.27 -19.93
C ASP A 426 -10.86 1.80 -19.87
N LYS A 427 -11.12 0.52 -20.20
CA LYS A 427 -12.45 -0.08 -20.06
C LYS A 427 -12.88 -0.06 -18.60
N LEU A 428 -12.02 -0.55 -17.70
CA LEU A 428 -12.28 -0.58 -16.26
C LEU A 428 -12.57 0.83 -15.73
N ARG A 429 -11.77 1.83 -16.12
CA ARG A 429 -11.99 3.22 -15.73
C ARG A 429 -13.35 3.73 -16.19
N ALA A 430 -13.73 3.49 -17.43
CA ALA A 430 -15.04 3.90 -17.95
C ALA A 430 -16.19 3.20 -17.18
N GLU A 431 -16.00 1.94 -16.77
CA GLU A 431 -16.95 1.21 -15.95
C GLU A 431 -17.05 1.79 -14.53
N LEU A 432 -15.93 2.11 -13.88
CA LEU A 432 -15.89 2.75 -12.56
C LEU A 432 -16.50 4.16 -12.58
N GLU A 433 -16.22 4.95 -13.62
CA GLU A 433 -16.84 6.26 -13.82
C GLU A 433 -18.36 6.13 -14.03
N ALA A 434 -18.81 5.13 -14.81
CA ALA A 434 -20.24 4.86 -14.97
C ALA A 434 -20.91 4.45 -13.65
N MET A 435 -20.26 3.62 -12.84
CA MET A 435 -20.73 3.26 -11.51
C MET A 435 -20.84 4.47 -10.58
N ASN A 436 -19.87 5.38 -10.64
CA ASN A 436 -19.86 6.60 -9.83
C ASN A 436 -21.02 7.56 -10.18
N GLU A 437 -21.53 7.51 -11.41
CA GLU A 437 -22.67 8.32 -11.87
C GLU A 437 -24.03 7.63 -11.66
N LEU A 438 -24.03 6.33 -11.35
CA LEU A 438 -25.21 5.51 -11.12
C LEU A 438 -25.62 5.52 -9.64
N SER A 439 -26.88 5.14 -9.38
CA SER A 439 -27.34 4.74 -8.05
C SER A 439 -26.46 3.57 -7.55
N TYR A 440 -26.24 3.41 -6.24
CA TYR A 440 -25.34 2.34 -5.74
C TYR A 440 -25.83 0.95 -6.18
N THR A 441 -27.16 0.75 -6.18
CA THR A 441 -27.79 -0.52 -6.62
C THR A 441 -27.52 -0.81 -8.09
N ASP A 442 -27.58 0.20 -8.97
CA ASP A 442 -27.31 0.02 -10.40
C ASP A 442 -25.82 -0.25 -10.66
N ALA A 443 -24.94 0.39 -9.87
CA ALA A 443 -23.49 0.17 -9.92
C ALA A 443 -23.11 -1.26 -9.48
N MET A 444 -23.64 -1.73 -8.35
CA MET A 444 -23.36 -3.08 -7.84
C MET A 444 -23.92 -4.18 -8.74
N LYS A 445 -25.12 -4.00 -9.30
CA LYS A 445 -25.68 -4.96 -10.24
C LYS A 445 -24.83 -5.09 -11.51
N ALA A 446 -24.29 -3.97 -12.00
CA ALA A 446 -23.37 -3.98 -13.14
C ALA A 446 -22.03 -4.67 -12.82
N LEU A 447 -21.54 -4.55 -11.58
CA LEU A 447 -20.36 -5.28 -11.07
C LEU A 447 -20.62 -6.79 -10.94
N GLU A 448 -21.70 -7.18 -10.26
CA GLU A 448 -22.04 -8.59 -10.02
C GLU A 448 -22.31 -9.36 -11.33
N GLU A 449 -22.98 -8.73 -12.30
CA GLU A 449 -23.27 -9.36 -13.59
C GLU A 449 -22.00 -9.63 -14.43
N LYS A 450 -20.90 -8.92 -14.18
CA LYS A 450 -19.70 -8.94 -15.07
C LYS A 450 -18.40 -9.40 -14.43
N TYR A 451 -18.14 -9.11 -13.15
CA TYR A 451 -16.90 -9.48 -12.49
C TYR A 451 -16.98 -10.84 -11.78
N LEU A 452 -18.12 -11.18 -11.17
CA LEU A 452 -18.33 -12.49 -10.55
C LEU A 452 -18.58 -13.61 -11.56
N THR A 453 -18.96 -13.29 -12.80
CA THR A 453 -19.17 -14.26 -13.89
C THR A 453 -17.88 -14.80 -14.51
N ASN A 454 -16.70 -14.32 -14.12
CA ASN A 454 -15.40 -14.88 -14.53
C ASN A 454 -14.75 -15.83 -13.49
N THR A 455 -15.45 -16.19 -12.41
CA THR A 455 -14.96 -17.18 -11.43
C THR A 455 -15.69 -18.53 -11.50
N SER A 456 -16.51 -18.75 -12.53
CA SER A 456 -17.21 -20.03 -12.70
C SER A 456 -17.41 -20.36 -14.18
N THR A 457 -16.39 -20.91 -14.81
CA THR A 457 -16.58 -21.86 -15.92
C THR A 457 -15.49 -22.93 -15.79
N PRO A 458 -15.85 -24.23 -15.79
CA PRO A 458 -14.99 -25.33 -15.32
C PRO A 458 -13.76 -25.63 -16.17
#